data_AF-A0A3N5MED7-F1
#
_entry.id   AF-A0A3N5MED7-F1
#
_cell.length_a   1.000
_cell.length_b   1.000
_cell.length_c   1.000
_cell.angle_alpha   90.00
_cell.angle_beta   90.00
_cell.angle_gamma   90.00
#
_symmetry.space_group_name_H-M   'P 1'
#
loop_
_entity.id
_entity.type
_entity.pdbx_description
1 polymer ?
#
loop_
_entity_poly.entity_id
_entity_poly.type
_entity_poly.pdbx_seq_one_letter_code
_entity_poly.pdbx_strand_id
1 'polypeptide(L)'
;TAPTVAAAVLEARQRGLDNFSVLSLHKTMPPPLRALLDLGETPLQGFVLPGHVSVVTGLDCYRFLADDYGVGGVVTGFAAHDVLRALIQLLQMDEPVIANEYTRAVRPEGNPVARGVLDQVFEPGDADWRGLGVIPGSGLRFKDEFAAFDAARRFAVDPGEALEPAGCRCGEVLRGVLDPAECALFGTRCTPEDPVGACMVSSEGACAARYRYRGFDD
;
A
#
# COMPACT_ATOMS: atom_id res chain seq x y z
N THR A 1 -0.16 2.67 9.83
CA THR A 1 1.06 1.95 10.28
C THR A 1 2.23 2.89 10.51
N ALA A 2 2.80 3.52 9.48
CA ALA A 2 4.03 4.33 9.62
C ALA A 2 3.96 5.46 10.68
N PRO A 3 2.86 6.24 10.83
CA PRO A 3 2.81 7.30 11.85
C PRO A 3 2.98 6.79 13.28
N THR A 4 2.41 5.62 13.59
CA THR A 4 2.53 4.98 14.91
C THR A 4 3.96 4.53 15.18
N VAL A 5 4.66 4.04 14.16
CA VAL A 5 6.08 3.65 14.27
C VAL A 5 6.96 4.88 14.47
N ALA A 6 6.73 5.96 13.72
CA ALA A 6 7.44 7.22 13.94
C ALA A 6 7.21 7.75 15.37
N ALA A 7 5.98 7.74 15.87
CA ALA A 7 5.68 8.13 17.24
C ALA A 7 6.42 7.28 18.28
N ALA A 8 6.51 5.96 18.07
CA ALA A 8 7.27 5.07 18.95
C ALA A 8 8.77 5.39 18.95
N VAL A 9 9.34 5.75 17.80
CA VAL A 9 10.74 6.18 17.69
C VAL A 9 10.98 7.49 18.44
N LEU A 10 10.09 8.48 18.29
CA LEU A 10 10.17 9.74 19.01
C LEU A 10 10.12 9.54 20.52
N GLU A 11 9.20 8.68 21.00
CA GLU A 11 9.08 8.31 22.41
C GLU A 11 10.34 7.59 22.92
N ALA A 12 10.87 6.64 22.14
CA ALA A 12 12.10 5.94 22.48
C ALA A 12 13.30 6.90 22.62
N ARG A 13 13.40 7.88 21.70
CA ARG A 13 14.41 8.95 21.78
C ARG A 13 14.22 9.81 23.03
N GLN A 14 13.00 10.24 23.32
CA GLN A 14 12.69 11.07 24.50
C GLN A 14 13.04 10.35 25.81
N ARG A 15 12.83 9.03 25.86
CA ARG A 15 13.14 8.20 27.02
C ARG A 15 14.59 7.71 27.08
N GLY A 16 15.41 8.02 26.07
CA GLY A 16 16.80 7.58 26.00
C GLY A 16 16.96 6.06 25.88
N LEU A 17 16.04 5.37 25.20
CA LEU A 17 16.10 3.92 25.01
C LEU A 17 17.12 3.56 23.92
N ASP A 18 18.12 2.77 24.26
CA ASP A 18 19.17 2.30 23.36
C ASP A 18 18.91 0.91 22.77
N ASN A 19 17.98 0.17 23.37
CA ASN A 19 17.61 -1.21 23.03
C ASN A 19 16.37 -1.31 22.11
N PHE A 20 15.95 -0.21 21.51
CA PHE A 20 14.86 -0.16 20.53
C PHE A 20 15.41 0.09 19.13
N SER A 21 14.94 -0.67 18.14
CA SER A 21 15.32 -0.49 16.73
C SER A 21 14.18 -0.95 15.82
N VAL A 22 14.07 -0.33 14.65
CA VAL A 22 13.05 -0.63 13.65
C VAL A 22 13.73 -0.83 12.30
N LEU A 23 13.37 -1.91 11.60
CA LEU A 23 13.69 -2.06 10.19
C LEU A 23 12.57 -1.41 9.37
N SER A 24 12.84 -0.23 8.81
CA SER A 24 11.84 0.48 8.00
C SER A 24 11.74 -0.15 6.60
N LEU A 25 10.65 -0.90 6.38
CA LEU A 25 10.18 -1.33 5.06
C LEU A 25 8.86 -0.63 4.71
N HIS A 26 8.63 0.53 5.32
CA HIS A 26 7.43 1.31 5.09
C HIS A 26 7.40 1.82 3.65
N LYS A 27 6.20 1.72 3.07
CA LYS A 27 5.86 2.09 1.71
C LYS A 27 4.85 3.22 1.73
N THR A 28 4.88 4.06 0.71
CA THR A 28 4.06 5.26 0.60
C THR A 28 3.19 5.23 -0.63
N MET A 29 2.09 5.97 -0.55
CA MET A 29 1.25 6.39 -1.68
C MET A 29 1.56 7.87 -1.93
N PRO A 30 1.38 8.39 -3.16
CA PRO A 30 0.82 7.73 -4.35
C PRO A 30 1.76 7.02 -5.34
N PRO A 31 3.12 6.99 -5.23
CA PRO A 31 3.99 6.47 -6.30
C PRO A 31 3.59 5.13 -6.96
N PRO A 32 3.15 4.09 -6.22
CA PRO A 32 2.74 2.83 -6.85
C PRO A 32 1.50 2.94 -7.76
N LEU A 33 0.59 3.89 -7.52
CA LEU A 33 -0.54 4.12 -8.44
C LEU A 33 -0.06 4.64 -9.80
N ARG A 34 0.94 5.53 -9.78
CA ARG A 34 1.57 6.02 -11.00
C ARG A 34 2.26 4.89 -11.75
N ALA A 35 3.06 4.09 -11.05
CA ALA A 35 3.74 2.94 -11.61
C ALA A 35 2.77 1.94 -12.26
N LEU A 36 1.60 1.69 -11.64
CA LEU A 36 0.57 0.83 -12.23
C LEU A 36 0.01 1.39 -13.54
N LEU A 37 -0.27 2.69 -13.61
CA LEU A 37 -0.76 3.33 -14.83
C LEU A 37 0.30 3.35 -15.93
N ASP A 38 1.55 3.64 -15.59
CA ASP A 38 2.68 3.71 -16.53
C ASP A 38 2.98 2.35 -17.18
N LEU A 39 2.70 1.24 -16.50
CA LEU A 39 2.83 -0.10 -17.08
C LEU A 39 1.81 -0.35 -18.19
N GLY A 40 0.61 0.23 -18.12
CA GLY A 40 -0.42 0.11 -19.15
C GLY A 40 -0.97 -1.31 -19.38
N GLU A 41 -0.71 -2.24 -18.46
CA GLU A 41 -1.08 -3.66 -18.62
C GLU A 41 -2.55 -3.95 -18.29
N THR A 42 -3.20 -3.04 -17.55
CA THR A 42 -4.61 -3.14 -17.17
C THR A 42 -5.38 -1.93 -17.70
N PRO A 43 -6.57 -2.11 -18.28
CA PRO A 43 -7.39 -0.99 -18.74
C PRO A 43 -8.12 -0.37 -17.54
N LEU A 44 -7.39 0.39 -16.70
CA LEU A 44 -7.97 1.05 -15.52
C LEU A 44 -8.63 2.38 -15.93
N GLN A 45 -9.94 2.51 -15.70
CA GLN A 45 -10.68 3.76 -15.91
C GLN A 45 -10.99 4.53 -14.62
N GLY A 46 -10.70 3.95 -13.46
CA GLY A 46 -10.95 4.60 -12.18
C GLY A 46 -10.34 3.85 -11.00
N PHE A 47 -10.10 4.57 -9.91
CA PHE A 47 -9.57 4.01 -8.67
C PHE A 47 -10.58 4.09 -7.52
N VAL A 48 -10.74 2.97 -6.82
CA VAL A 48 -11.24 2.98 -5.44
C VAL A 48 -10.03 3.22 -4.54
N LEU A 49 -9.93 4.42 -3.98
CA LEU A 49 -8.74 4.89 -3.26
C LEU A 49 -8.80 4.52 -1.77
N PRO A 50 -7.64 4.22 -1.14
CA PRO A 50 -7.58 3.63 0.19
C PRO A 50 -7.95 4.62 1.31
N GLY A 51 -9.07 4.37 1.99
CA GLY A 51 -9.57 5.22 3.06
C GLY A 51 -8.57 5.52 4.19
N HIS A 52 -8.00 4.49 4.82
CA HIS A 52 -7.09 4.67 5.97
C HIS A 52 -5.78 5.39 5.61
N VAL A 53 -5.28 5.23 4.38
CA VAL A 53 -4.12 6.01 3.92
C VAL A 53 -4.51 7.46 3.78
N SER A 54 -5.66 7.73 3.16
CA SER A 54 -6.20 9.08 2.95
C SER A 54 -6.54 9.81 4.26
N VAL A 55 -6.85 9.10 5.35
CA VAL A 55 -6.97 9.74 6.69
C VAL A 55 -5.67 10.47 7.07
N VAL A 56 -4.52 9.95 6.65
CA VAL A 56 -3.21 10.55 6.92
C VAL A 56 -2.82 11.54 5.83
N THR A 57 -2.90 11.12 4.55
CA THR A 57 -2.35 11.86 3.41
C THR A 57 -3.28 12.93 2.86
N GLY A 58 -4.58 12.83 3.12
CA GLY A 58 -5.59 13.66 2.47
C GLY A 58 -5.85 13.24 1.04
N LEU A 59 -6.47 14.15 0.27
CA LEU A 59 -6.91 13.91 -1.10
C LEU A 59 -5.91 14.41 -2.14
N ASP A 60 -5.18 15.47 -1.83
CA ASP A 60 -4.34 16.18 -2.80
C ASP A 60 -3.29 15.28 -3.45
N CYS A 61 -2.76 14.30 -2.71
CA CYS A 61 -1.76 13.36 -3.21
C CYS A 61 -2.27 12.47 -4.36
N TYR A 62 -3.58 12.39 -4.61
CA TYR A 62 -4.16 11.60 -5.70
C TYR A 62 -4.55 12.44 -6.92
N ARG A 63 -4.47 13.78 -6.84
CA ARG A 63 -4.95 14.69 -7.92
C ARG A 63 -4.32 14.41 -9.29
N PHE A 64 -3.06 13.98 -9.28
CA PHE A 64 -2.33 13.61 -10.49
C PHE A 64 -3.03 12.51 -11.31
N LEU A 65 -3.87 11.66 -10.72
CA LEU A 65 -4.63 10.66 -11.47
C LEU A 65 -5.57 11.33 -12.48
N ALA A 66 -6.27 12.37 -12.05
CA ALA A 66 -7.13 13.15 -12.93
C ALA A 66 -6.31 14.08 -13.83
N ASP A 67 -5.37 14.83 -13.23
CA ASP A 67 -4.65 15.91 -13.92
C ASP A 67 -3.68 15.37 -14.99
N ASP A 68 -2.98 14.26 -14.72
CA ASP A 68 -1.94 13.73 -15.62
C ASP A 68 -2.42 12.56 -16.46
N TYR A 69 -3.34 11.73 -15.94
CA TYR A 69 -3.77 10.48 -16.59
C TYR A 69 -5.23 10.50 -17.07
N GLY A 70 -6.03 11.50 -16.69
CA GLY A 70 -7.46 11.52 -17.00
C GLY A 70 -8.23 10.36 -16.34
N VAL A 71 -7.77 9.89 -15.18
CA VAL A 71 -8.40 8.78 -14.43
C VAL A 71 -9.00 9.30 -13.13
N GLY A 72 -10.30 9.05 -12.94
CA GLY A 72 -11.02 9.42 -11.72
C GLY A 72 -10.68 8.53 -10.53
N GLY A 73 -10.92 9.02 -9.33
CA GLY A 73 -10.69 8.27 -8.10
C GLY A 73 -11.66 8.63 -6.99
N VAL A 74 -12.09 7.64 -6.21
CA VAL A 74 -12.99 7.87 -5.07
C VAL A 74 -12.38 7.26 -3.82
N VAL A 75 -12.06 8.11 -2.84
CA VAL A 75 -11.66 7.66 -1.51
C VAL A 75 -12.89 7.13 -0.78
N THR A 76 -12.81 5.89 -0.30
CA THR A 76 -13.95 5.22 0.33
C THR A 76 -13.61 4.60 1.69
N GLY A 77 -14.65 4.31 2.46
CA GLY A 77 -14.57 3.50 3.67
C GLY A 77 -14.56 1.99 3.37
N PHE A 78 -14.78 1.18 4.39
CA PHE A 78 -14.68 -0.29 4.29
C PHE A 78 -16.01 -1.01 4.48
N ALA A 79 -17.10 -0.29 4.77
CA ALA A 79 -18.41 -0.91 4.81
C ALA A 79 -18.90 -1.18 3.39
N ALA A 80 -19.71 -2.23 3.20
CA ALA A 80 -20.22 -2.60 1.88
C ALA A 80 -20.91 -1.42 1.16
N HIS A 81 -21.68 -0.60 1.89
CA HIS A 81 -22.33 0.57 1.32
C HIS A 81 -21.36 1.69 0.91
N ASP A 82 -20.20 1.82 1.58
CA ASP A 82 -19.17 2.80 1.18
C ASP A 82 -18.60 2.40 -0.18
N VAL A 83 -18.27 1.13 -0.34
CA VAL A 83 -17.71 0.59 -1.60
C VAL A 83 -18.73 0.72 -2.72
N LEU A 84 -20.00 0.36 -2.49
CA LEU A 84 -21.06 0.50 -3.49
C LEU A 84 -21.25 1.96 -3.92
N ARG A 85 -21.26 2.92 -2.97
CA ARG A 85 -21.38 4.35 -3.30
C ARG A 85 -20.19 4.85 -4.11
N ALA A 86 -18.97 4.42 -3.78
CA ALA A 86 -17.77 4.77 -4.54
C ALA A 86 -17.81 4.23 -5.97
N LEU A 87 -18.27 2.99 -6.17
CA LEU A 87 -18.44 2.40 -7.50
C LEU A 87 -19.50 3.15 -8.32
N ILE A 88 -20.66 3.46 -7.73
CA ILE A 88 -21.71 4.24 -8.40
C ILE A 88 -21.16 5.62 -8.81
N GLN A 89 -20.44 6.29 -7.92
CA GLN A 89 -19.86 7.59 -8.23
C GLN A 89 -18.83 7.52 -9.35
N LEU A 90 -17.95 6.50 -9.36
CA LEU A 90 -17.00 6.29 -10.46
C LEU A 90 -17.73 6.07 -11.80
N LEU A 91 -18.81 5.27 -11.81
CA LEU A 91 -19.58 4.96 -13.02
C LEU A 91 -20.39 6.16 -13.55
N GLN A 92 -20.78 7.09 -12.68
CA GLN A 92 -21.53 8.30 -13.02
C GLN A 92 -20.63 9.51 -13.28
N MET A 93 -19.30 9.34 -13.20
CA MET A 93 -18.35 10.42 -13.34
C MET A 93 -18.20 10.79 -14.82
N ASP A 94 -18.69 11.96 -15.21
CA ASP A 94 -18.55 12.49 -16.58
C ASP A 94 -17.12 12.98 -16.86
N GLU A 95 -16.45 13.53 -15.85
CA GLU A 95 -15.10 14.09 -15.95
C GLU A 95 -14.20 13.55 -14.82
N PRO A 96 -12.94 13.17 -15.10
CA PRO A 96 -12.03 12.61 -14.09
C PRO A 96 -11.80 13.57 -12.93
N VAL A 97 -12.20 13.18 -11.71
CA VAL A 97 -11.95 13.93 -10.48
C VAL A 97 -11.62 13.00 -9.31
N ILE A 98 -10.99 13.55 -8.27
CA ILE A 98 -10.80 12.87 -6.99
C ILE A 98 -11.93 13.24 -6.03
N ALA A 99 -12.81 12.29 -5.75
CA ALA A 99 -13.91 12.46 -4.80
C ALA A 99 -13.61 11.77 -3.45
N ASN A 100 -14.33 12.21 -2.42
CA ASN A 100 -14.23 11.67 -1.06
C ASN A 100 -15.61 11.22 -0.58
N GLU A 101 -15.83 9.91 -0.55
CA GLU A 101 -17.01 9.28 0.03
C GLU A 101 -16.77 8.79 1.47
N TYR A 102 -15.57 9.01 2.01
CA TYR A 102 -15.22 8.70 3.39
C TYR A 102 -15.13 9.95 4.28
N THR A 103 -16.00 10.94 4.05
CA THR A 103 -16.00 12.26 4.71
C THR A 103 -16.07 12.22 6.23
N ARG A 104 -16.65 11.16 6.81
CA ARG A 104 -16.69 10.93 8.26
C ARG A 104 -15.32 10.71 8.90
N ALA A 105 -14.29 10.34 8.12
CA ALA A 105 -12.95 10.06 8.60
C ALA A 105 -11.84 10.83 7.86
N VAL A 106 -12.03 11.10 6.57
CA VAL A 106 -11.02 11.72 5.70
C VAL A 106 -11.32 13.20 5.51
N ARG A 107 -10.39 14.05 5.94
CA ARG A 107 -10.36 15.48 5.62
C ARG A 107 -9.55 15.72 4.33
N PRO A 108 -9.88 16.75 3.53
CA PRO A 108 -9.11 17.07 2.32
C PRO A 108 -7.61 17.19 2.56
N GLU A 109 -7.23 17.86 3.66
CA GLU A 109 -5.84 18.07 4.09
C GLU A 109 -5.22 16.86 4.82
N GLY A 110 -5.98 15.77 5.03
CA GLY A 110 -5.53 14.61 5.79
C GLY A 110 -5.29 14.93 7.27
N ASN A 111 -4.25 14.33 7.84
CA ASN A 111 -3.86 14.53 9.23
C ASN A 111 -2.49 15.24 9.31
N PRO A 112 -2.46 16.57 9.49
CA PRO A 112 -1.21 17.33 9.52
C PRO A 112 -0.31 16.93 10.71
N VAL A 113 -0.88 16.48 11.83
CA VAL A 113 -0.10 16.02 13.00
C VAL A 113 0.61 14.71 12.66
N ALA A 114 -0.10 13.74 12.07
CA ALA A 114 0.50 12.47 11.69
C ALA A 114 1.58 12.65 10.61
N ARG A 115 1.36 13.54 9.64
CA ARG A 115 2.37 13.90 8.63
C ARG A 115 3.59 14.56 9.28
N GLY A 116 3.39 15.53 10.17
CA GLY A 116 4.49 16.16 10.90
C GLY A 116 5.30 15.19 11.78
N VAL A 117 4.69 14.14 12.31
CA VAL A 117 5.40 13.06 13.03
C VAL A 117 6.23 12.20 12.08
N LEU A 118 5.68 11.85 10.90
CA LEU A 118 6.44 11.14 9.86
C LEU A 118 7.63 11.96 9.38
N ASP A 119 7.41 13.23 9.06
CA ASP A 119 8.41 14.15 8.52
C ASP A 119 9.53 14.43 9.52
N GLN A 120 9.28 14.30 10.83
CA GLN A 120 10.35 14.38 11.81
C GLN A 120 11.29 13.19 11.71
N VAL A 121 10.78 11.97 11.59
CA VAL A 121 11.56 10.74 11.74
C VAL A 121 12.14 10.24 10.42
N PHE A 122 11.38 10.38 9.34
CA PHE A 122 11.65 9.75 8.06
C PHE A 122 11.88 10.77 6.95
N GLU A 123 12.54 10.30 5.90
CA GLU A 123 12.68 10.97 4.61
C GLU A 123 12.33 9.98 3.48
N PRO A 124 11.94 10.49 2.30
CA PRO A 124 11.67 9.63 1.15
C PRO A 124 12.88 8.80 0.76
N GLY A 125 12.66 7.54 0.41
CA GLY A 125 13.66 6.69 -0.20
C GLY A 125 13.04 5.68 -1.14
N ASP A 126 13.85 5.01 -1.93
CA ASP A 126 13.37 3.98 -2.86
C ASP A 126 12.96 2.73 -2.08
N ALA A 127 11.89 2.10 -2.53
CA ALA A 127 11.42 0.83 -2.01
C ALA A 127 11.12 -0.14 -3.15
N ASP A 128 11.38 -1.42 -2.92
CA ASP A 128 11.00 -2.50 -3.82
C ASP A 128 9.54 -2.91 -3.60
N TRP A 129 8.76 -2.94 -4.67
CA TRP A 129 7.36 -3.33 -4.71
C TRP A 129 7.22 -4.60 -5.53
N ARG A 130 6.78 -5.68 -4.88
CA ARG A 130 6.56 -6.96 -5.55
C ARG A 130 5.65 -6.78 -6.77
N GLY A 131 6.17 -7.17 -7.94
CA GLY A 131 5.47 -7.05 -9.22
C GLY A 131 5.70 -5.73 -9.95
N LEU A 132 6.15 -4.67 -9.27
CA LEU A 132 6.43 -3.34 -9.83
C LEU A 132 7.93 -2.99 -9.82
N GLY A 133 8.75 -3.72 -9.07
CA GLY A 133 10.17 -3.45 -8.88
C GLY A 133 10.42 -2.25 -7.96
N VAL A 134 11.62 -1.69 -8.05
CA VAL A 134 12.03 -0.54 -7.24
C VAL A 134 11.37 0.73 -7.76
N ILE A 135 10.56 1.36 -6.91
CA ILE A 135 9.91 2.64 -7.21
C ILE A 135 10.63 3.75 -6.43
N PRO A 136 11.25 4.73 -7.11
CA PRO A 136 11.97 5.81 -6.45
C PRO A 136 11.09 6.63 -5.50
N GLY A 137 11.63 6.96 -4.32
CA GLY A 137 10.92 7.78 -3.31
C GLY A 137 9.62 7.19 -2.74
N SER A 138 9.32 5.92 -3.00
CA SER A 138 8.08 5.24 -2.58
C SER A 138 8.16 4.56 -1.20
N GLY A 139 9.28 4.73 -0.51
CA GLY A 139 9.54 4.21 0.82
C GLY A 139 9.90 5.31 1.82
N LEU A 140 10.00 4.93 3.09
CA LEU A 140 10.45 5.80 4.16
C LEU A 140 11.76 5.27 4.76
N ARG A 141 12.81 6.09 4.69
CA ARG A 141 14.12 5.83 5.31
C ARG A 141 14.28 6.72 6.54
N PHE A 142 15.00 6.24 7.55
CA PHE A 142 15.31 7.08 8.71
C PHE A 142 16.24 8.22 8.31
N LYS A 143 15.92 9.43 8.78
CA LYS A 143 16.86 10.54 8.75
C LYS A 143 18.09 10.24 9.60
N ASP A 144 19.21 10.86 9.28
CA ASP A 144 20.49 10.62 9.96
C ASP A 144 20.43 10.87 11.48
N GLU A 145 19.68 11.86 11.93
CA GLU A 145 19.48 12.14 13.36
C GLU A 145 18.78 10.99 14.13
N PHE A 146 18.12 10.08 13.41
CA PHE A 146 17.48 8.88 13.94
C PHE A 146 18.22 7.58 13.58
N ALA A 147 19.46 7.66 13.07
CA ALA A 147 20.25 6.48 12.69
C ALA A 147 20.44 5.47 13.83
N ALA A 148 20.41 5.93 15.08
CA ALA A 148 20.45 5.09 16.27
C ALA A 148 19.21 4.20 16.47
N PHE A 149 18.13 4.39 15.69
CA PHE A 149 16.94 3.52 15.71
C PHE A 149 16.79 2.68 14.44
N ASP A 150 17.62 2.94 13.42
CA ASP A 150 17.58 2.25 12.14
C ASP A 150 18.26 0.87 12.25
N ALA A 151 17.46 -0.19 12.25
CA ALA A 151 17.98 -1.55 12.33
C ALA A 151 18.89 -1.89 11.13
N ALA A 152 18.64 -1.34 9.94
CA ALA A 152 19.46 -1.61 8.76
C ALA A 152 20.88 -1.02 8.89
N ARG A 153 21.03 0.07 9.65
CA ARG A 153 22.35 0.68 9.95
C ARG A 153 23.02 0.04 11.15
N ARG A 154 22.25 -0.42 12.15
CA ARG A 154 22.77 -0.99 13.40
C ARG A 154 23.24 -2.43 13.26
N PHE A 155 22.63 -3.20 12.36
CA PHE A 155 22.90 -4.62 12.21
C PHE A 155 23.37 -4.90 10.79
N ALA A 156 24.62 -5.37 10.67
CA ALA A 156 25.15 -5.83 9.40
C ALA A 156 24.55 -7.22 9.07
N VAL A 157 23.51 -7.23 8.24
CA VAL A 157 22.84 -8.45 7.76
C VAL A 157 22.85 -8.41 6.23
N ASP A 158 23.37 -9.48 5.63
CA ASP A 158 23.21 -9.73 4.20
C ASP A 158 22.07 -10.76 4.02
N PRO A 159 20.88 -10.32 3.54
CA PRO A 159 19.76 -11.23 3.32
C PRO A 159 19.93 -12.11 2.08
N GLY A 160 20.95 -11.85 1.24
CA GLY A 160 21.09 -12.47 -0.07
C GLY A 160 20.06 -11.94 -1.07
N GLU A 161 19.98 -12.61 -2.22
CA GLU A 161 19.03 -12.26 -3.28
C GLU A 161 17.59 -12.60 -2.87
N ALA A 162 16.66 -11.70 -3.21
CA ALA A 162 15.24 -11.96 -3.04
C ALA A 162 14.80 -13.09 -3.97
N LEU A 163 14.22 -14.15 -3.40
CA LEU A 163 13.72 -15.29 -4.15
C LEU A 163 12.19 -15.25 -4.18
N GLU A 164 11.63 -15.15 -5.39
CA GLU A 164 10.21 -15.43 -5.58
C GLU A 164 10.00 -16.94 -5.79
N PRO A 165 9.02 -17.56 -5.07
CA PRO A 165 8.76 -18.97 -5.19
C PRO A 165 8.43 -19.39 -6.63
N ALA A 166 8.99 -20.49 -7.10
CA ALA A 166 8.76 -20.99 -8.44
C ALA A 166 7.25 -21.22 -8.72
N GLY A 167 6.78 -20.73 -9.87
CA GLY A 167 5.38 -20.82 -10.28
C GLY A 167 4.43 -19.83 -9.60
N CYS A 168 4.89 -19.06 -8.61
CA CYS A 168 4.09 -18.04 -7.95
C CYS A 168 3.87 -16.83 -8.89
N ARG A 169 2.60 -16.44 -9.08
CA ARG A 169 2.21 -15.26 -9.89
C ARG A 169 1.72 -14.08 -9.04
N CYS A 170 2.19 -13.96 -7.80
CA CYS A 170 1.76 -12.87 -6.90
C CYS A 170 2.02 -11.48 -7.48
N GLY A 171 3.13 -11.28 -8.20
CA GLY A 171 3.43 -9.98 -8.82
C GLY A 171 2.38 -9.56 -9.86
N GLU A 172 1.82 -10.53 -10.58
CA GLU A 172 0.77 -10.31 -11.57
C GLU A 172 -0.59 -10.06 -10.89
N VAL A 173 -0.91 -10.83 -9.84
CA VAL A 173 -2.09 -10.59 -9.01
C VAL A 173 -2.07 -9.18 -8.41
N LEU A 174 -0.94 -8.74 -7.88
CA LEU A 174 -0.79 -7.41 -7.27
C LEU A 174 -0.92 -6.27 -8.30
N ARG A 175 -0.57 -6.53 -9.56
CA ARG A 175 -0.79 -5.59 -10.67
C ARG A 175 -2.21 -5.63 -11.23
N GLY A 176 -3.03 -6.59 -10.81
CA GLY A 176 -4.39 -6.77 -11.31
C GLY A 176 -4.46 -7.34 -12.74
N VAL A 177 -3.37 -7.91 -13.26
CA VAL A 177 -3.34 -8.53 -14.60
C VAL A 177 -3.78 -10.00 -14.59
N LEU A 178 -3.97 -10.57 -13.40
CA LEU A 178 -4.36 -11.97 -13.19
C LEU A 178 -5.28 -12.10 -11.99
N ASP A 179 -6.44 -12.75 -12.15
CA ASP A 179 -7.27 -13.13 -11.01
C ASP A 179 -6.57 -14.27 -10.25
N PRO A 180 -6.52 -14.24 -8.90
CA PRO A 180 -5.90 -15.32 -8.14
C PRO A 180 -6.37 -16.73 -8.54
N ALA A 181 -7.63 -16.91 -8.94
CA ALA A 181 -8.19 -18.19 -9.37
C ALA A 181 -7.59 -18.72 -10.70
N GLU A 182 -6.99 -17.86 -11.51
CA GLU A 182 -6.28 -18.24 -12.75
C GLU A 182 -4.84 -18.71 -12.49
N CYS A 183 -4.33 -18.56 -11.27
CA CYS A 183 -3.02 -19.07 -10.89
C CYS A 183 -3.09 -20.59 -10.69
N ALA A 184 -2.27 -21.35 -11.42
CA ALA A 184 -2.24 -22.82 -11.34
C ALA A 184 -1.96 -23.38 -9.94
N LEU A 185 -1.32 -22.60 -9.06
CA LEU A 185 -1.04 -22.99 -7.67
C LEU A 185 -2.21 -22.69 -6.71
N PHE A 186 -3.13 -21.80 -7.09
CA PHE A 186 -4.17 -21.30 -6.20
C PHE A 186 -5.16 -22.39 -5.78
N GLY A 187 -5.37 -22.52 -4.46
CA GLY A 187 -6.30 -23.49 -3.88
C GLY A 187 -5.88 -24.96 -4.04
N THR A 188 -4.76 -25.23 -4.71
CA THR A 188 -4.16 -26.55 -4.87
C THR A 188 -2.90 -26.65 -4.00
N ARG A 189 -1.74 -26.27 -4.53
CA ARG A 189 -0.46 -26.27 -3.83
C ARG A 189 -0.32 -25.09 -2.88
N CYS A 190 -0.97 -23.96 -3.18
CA CYS A 190 -0.93 -22.74 -2.40
C CYS A 190 -2.29 -22.55 -1.71
N THR A 191 -2.32 -22.79 -0.41
CA THR A 191 -3.50 -22.58 0.46
C THR A 191 -3.10 -21.74 1.68
N PRO A 192 -4.03 -21.24 2.50
CA PRO A 192 -3.69 -20.55 3.75
C PRO A 192 -2.89 -21.42 4.72
N GLU A 193 -3.11 -22.73 4.73
CA GLU A 193 -2.42 -23.69 5.61
C GLU A 193 -1.00 -24.02 5.11
N ASP A 194 -0.78 -24.03 3.79
CA ASP A 194 0.53 -24.21 3.17
C ASP A 194 0.74 -23.19 2.02
N PRO A 195 1.04 -21.93 2.36
CA PRO A 195 1.08 -20.85 1.39
C PRO A 195 2.41 -20.86 0.62
N VAL A 196 2.31 -20.78 -0.71
CA VAL A 196 3.50 -20.61 -1.57
C VAL A 196 3.90 -19.14 -1.66
N GLY A 197 2.95 -18.24 -1.96
CA GLY A 197 3.22 -16.82 -2.21
C GLY A 197 2.70 -15.90 -1.11
N ALA A 198 3.29 -14.70 -0.96
CA ALA A 198 2.93 -13.76 0.09
C ALA A 198 1.45 -13.30 0.04
N CYS A 199 0.84 -13.27 -1.15
CA CYS A 199 -0.59 -12.93 -1.28
C CYS A 199 -1.52 -13.97 -0.65
N MET A 200 -1.05 -15.19 -0.36
CA MET A 200 -1.80 -16.22 0.39
C MET A 200 -1.48 -16.19 1.90
N VAL A 201 -0.31 -15.67 2.29
CA VAL A 201 0.11 -15.51 3.70
C VAL A 201 -0.59 -14.33 4.37
N SER A 202 -0.65 -13.20 3.66
CA SER A 202 -1.13 -11.94 4.22
C SER A 202 -2.64 -11.95 4.48
N SER A 203 -3.07 -11.44 5.63
CA SER A 203 -4.50 -11.21 5.92
C SER A 203 -5.14 -10.18 4.99
N GLU A 204 -4.34 -9.32 4.36
CA GLU A 204 -4.76 -8.33 3.35
C GLU A 204 -4.45 -8.82 1.91
N GLY A 205 -3.94 -10.05 1.76
CA GLY A 205 -3.54 -10.59 0.47
C GLY A 205 -4.73 -10.95 -0.42
N ALA A 206 -4.69 -10.54 -1.69
CA ALA A 206 -5.73 -10.84 -2.68
C ALA A 206 -6.00 -12.35 -2.84
N CYS A 207 -4.95 -13.19 -2.84
CA CYS A 207 -5.15 -14.64 -2.93
C CYS A 207 -5.82 -15.20 -1.67
N ALA A 208 -5.40 -14.79 -0.47
CA ALA A 208 -6.02 -15.22 0.77
C ALA A 208 -7.51 -14.80 0.83
N ALA A 209 -7.82 -13.57 0.41
CA ALA A 209 -9.19 -13.08 0.32
C ALA A 209 -10.03 -13.88 -0.69
N ARG A 210 -9.53 -14.06 -1.92
CA ARG A 210 -10.18 -14.88 -2.96
C ARG A 210 -10.45 -16.30 -2.47
N TYR A 211 -9.47 -16.93 -1.82
CA TYR A 211 -9.62 -18.28 -1.29
C TYR A 211 -10.68 -18.35 -0.18
N ARG A 212 -10.66 -17.40 0.75
CA ARG A 212 -11.62 -17.34 1.87
C ARG A 212 -13.08 -17.26 1.40
N TYR A 213 -13.33 -16.51 0.32
CA TYR A 213 -14.66 -16.24 -0.20
C TYR A 213 -15.00 -17.02 -1.48
N ARG A 214 -14.20 -18.04 -1.84
CA ARG A 214 -14.38 -18.80 -3.10
C ARG A 214 -15.75 -19.45 -3.29
N GLY A 215 -16.43 -19.81 -2.20
CA GLY A 215 -17.76 -20.44 -2.25
C GLY A 215 -18.94 -19.49 -2.43
N PHE A 216 -18.70 -18.22 -2.75
CA PHE A 216 -19.76 -17.26 -3.10
C PHE A 216 -20.01 -17.14 -4.61
N ASP A 217 -19.10 -17.68 -5.44
CA ASP A 217 -19.21 -17.64 -6.92
C ASP A 217 -19.81 -18.93 -7.52
N ASP A 218 -20.13 -19.93 -6.68
CA ASP A 218 -20.85 -21.17 -7.02
C ASP A 218 -22.35 -21.03 -6.72
#